data_AF-A0A950YB14-F1
#
_entry.id   AF-A0A950YB14-F1
#
_cell.length_a   1.000
_cell.length_b   1.000
_cell.length_c   1.000
_cell.angle_alpha   90.00
_cell.angle_beta   90.00
_cell.angle_gamma   90.00
#
_symmetry.space_group_name_H-M   'P 1'
#
loop_
_entity.id
_entity.type
_entity.pdbx_description
1 polymer ?
#
loop_
_entity_poly.entity_id
_entity_poly.type
_entity_poly.pdbx_seq_one_letter_code
_entity_poly.pdbx_strand_id
1 'polypeptide(L)'
;METISPQPAASVRYDEAAHALVAMLVAGGVTELFTMPGDAFPVLEAAARLAERGEASPRIVTCLHEIVAVAAAHGHHMVSGIPQACLLHVDVGLQMAGGMLHNAQRGRAGIVLLGGRTPATWDGSLRGGRVIDMHWVQDRRDIGAVTRDYVKWSYDLQRVEPLPHVIQRALQIARSDPAGPVYVSLLREMLMEPLTAQLPQPARHSVPASSVPAPDALETLADWISAAERPLVIAGHSGRQPAAFGALGELAAAAALPVFSRNARANVSSEHPMYLGTDPGVHLSEADLVLLLDVDVPWTPLFQSVRDDAKIARIDIDPLRAEMGLWSFPTDLLLAGSVAATLPLLTELVRERVTGSRAGSVDERRGRVAAAHAQWQRSLREAGRTSGPSDVAHVARSVAALVDDETIVVDDSTTAIATNAQHIPTRVPGSYFQPVGSSMGWGAGASLGAKLAAPDKT
;
A
#
# COMPACT_ATOMS: atom_id res chain seq x y z
N MET A 1 -25.91 -20.98 31.59
CA MET A 1 -24.85 -20.59 30.64
C MET A 1 -23.82 -19.84 31.46
N GLU A 2 -22.81 -20.54 31.98
CA GLU A 2 -21.73 -19.92 32.76
C GLU A 2 -20.92 -19.02 31.81
N THR A 3 -20.94 -17.73 32.08
CA THR A 3 -20.05 -16.75 31.46
C THR A 3 -18.63 -17.06 31.91
N ILE A 4 -17.87 -17.73 31.05
CA ILE A 4 -16.41 -17.83 31.19
C ILE A 4 -15.86 -16.42 30.99
N SER A 5 -15.66 -15.68 32.08
CA SER A 5 -14.83 -14.48 32.06
C SER A 5 -13.44 -14.89 31.59
N PRO A 6 -12.89 -14.31 30.51
CA PRO A 6 -11.52 -14.60 30.11
C PRO A 6 -10.59 -14.21 31.26
N GLN A 7 -9.86 -15.18 31.81
CA GLN A 7 -8.84 -14.89 32.81
C GLN A 7 -7.84 -13.87 32.22
N PRO A 8 -7.46 -12.82 32.97
CA PRO A 8 -6.45 -11.89 32.50
C PRO A 8 -5.16 -12.66 32.24
N ALA A 9 -4.55 -12.46 31.06
CA ALA A 9 -3.26 -13.04 30.74
C ALA A 9 -2.25 -12.67 31.84
N ALA A 10 -1.49 -13.65 32.33
CA ALA A 10 -0.51 -13.43 33.38
C ALA A 10 0.59 -12.47 32.91
N SER A 11 1.07 -11.61 33.82
CA SER A 11 2.24 -10.77 33.56
C SER A 11 3.47 -11.65 33.38
N VAL A 12 4.25 -11.38 32.33
CA VAL A 12 5.51 -12.08 32.03
C VAL A 12 6.67 -11.15 32.37
N ARG A 13 7.71 -11.69 33.02
CA ARG A 13 8.96 -10.98 33.27
C ARG A 13 9.94 -11.26 32.13
N TYR A 14 10.42 -10.19 31.51
CA TYR A 14 11.47 -10.17 30.51
C TYR A 14 12.73 -9.57 31.14
N ASP A 15 13.88 -10.19 30.90
CA ASP A 15 15.17 -9.67 31.37
C ASP A 15 15.57 -8.39 30.63
N GLU A 16 15.16 -8.25 29.37
CA GLU A 16 15.34 -7.06 28.55
C GLU A 16 14.05 -6.80 27.75
N ALA A 17 13.59 -5.55 27.75
CA ALA A 17 12.36 -5.12 27.09
C ALA A 17 12.36 -5.35 25.58
N ALA A 18 13.54 -5.45 24.95
CA ALA A 18 13.69 -5.88 23.57
C ALA A 18 13.01 -7.23 23.27
N HIS A 19 12.99 -8.18 24.22
CA HIS A 19 12.28 -9.45 24.05
C HIS A 19 10.76 -9.26 23.97
N ALA A 20 10.21 -8.38 24.82
CA ALA A 20 8.79 -8.03 24.76
C ALA A 20 8.43 -7.32 23.44
N LEU A 21 9.34 -6.48 22.92
CA LEU A 21 9.17 -5.85 21.61
C LEU A 21 9.06 -6.91 20.51
N VAL A 22 10.01 -7.84 20.45
CA VAL A 22 10.01 -8.91 19.43
C VAL A 22 8.77 -9.78 19.55
N ALA A 23 8.37 -10.15 20.78
CA ALA A 23 7.14 -10.89 21.02
C ALA A 23 5.89 -10.16 20.48
N MET A 24 5.83 -8.83 20.62
CA MET A 24 4.74 -8.03 20.06
C MET A 24 4.76 -7.95 18.53
N LEU A 25 5.94 -7.91 17.90
CA LEU A 25 6.06 -7.99 16.44
C LEU A 25 5.53 -9.34 15.92
N VAL A 26 5.96 -10.44 16.52
CA VAL A 26 5.51 -11.80 16.19
C VAL A 26 3.99 -11.93 16.38
N ALA A 27 3.47 -11.48 17.52
CA ALA A 27 2.03 -11.48 17.78
C ALA A 27 1.25 -10.59 16.79
N GLY A 28 1.92 -9.57 16.23
CA GLY A 28 1.42 -8.71 15.17
C GLY A 28 1.39 -9.34 13.78
N GLY A 29 1.98 -10.53 13.60
CA GLY A 29 2.14 -11.19 12.30
C GLY A 29 3.40 -10.76 11.54
N VAL A 30 4.31 -10.00 12.15
CA VAL A 30 5.57 -9.62 11.51
C VAL A 30 6.44 -10.86 11.37
N THR A 31 6.76 -11.21 10.13
CA THR A 31 7.58 -12.37 9.77
C THR A 31 9.02 -11.96 9.48
N GLU A 32 9.24 -10.71 9.06
CA GLU A 32 10.54 -10.19 8.67
C GLU A 32 10.89 -8.91 9.43
N LEU A 33 12.13 -8.85 9.92
CA LEU A 33 12.72 -7.65 10.49
C LEU A 33 13.84 -7.16 9.56
N PHE A 34 13.51 -6.20 8.70
CA PHE A 34 14.46 -5.60 7.77
C PHE A 34 15.34 -4.59 8.50
N THR A 35 16.66 -4.64 8.33
CA THR A 35 17.54 -3.78 9.12
C THR A 35 18.83 -3.41 8.40
N MET A 36 19.26 -2.15 8.59
CA MET A 36 20.66 -1.77 8.51
C MET A 36 21.13 -1.62 9.96
N PRO A 37 21.97 -2.54 10.49
CA PRO A 37 22.26 -2.60 11.92
C PRO A 37 22.81 -1.30 12.51
N GLY A 38 22.41 -1.01 13.75
CA GLY A 38 22.80 0.21 14.46
C GLY A 38 22.57 0.12 15.95
N ASP A 39 22.43 1.26 16.64
CA ASP A 39 22.36 1.36 18.11
C ASP A 39 21.18 0.61 18.75
N ALA A 40 20.12 0.32 17.99
CA ALA A 40 18.99 -0.47 18.44
C ALA A 40 19.25 -2.00 18.37
N PHE A 41 20.52 -2.41 18.35
CA PHE A 41 20.95 -3.82 18.33
C PHE A 41 20.33 -4.73 19.41
N PRO A 42 19.89 -4.28 20.61
CA PRO A 42 19.24 -5.18 21.56
C PRO A 42 18.00 -5.88 20.99
N VAL A 43 17.29 -5.26 20.04
CA VAL A 43 16.18 -5.91 19.31
C VAL A 43 16.67 -7.07 18.45
N LEU A 44 17.82 -6.90 17.78
CA LEU A 44 18.45 -7.95 16.98
C LEU A 44 18.96 -9.10 17.85
N GLU A 45 19.59 -8.78 18.98
CA GLU A 45 20.02 -9.78 19.96
C GLU A 45 18.84 -10.59 20.51
N ALA A 46 17.74 -9.91 20.88
CA ALA A 46 16.54 -10.58 21.36
C ALA A 46 15.95 -11.52 20.30
N ALA A 47 15.81 -11.06 19.05
CA ALA A 47 15.32 -11.88 17.95
C ALA A 47 16.25 -13.09 17.68
N ALA A 48 17.56 -12.89 17.67
CA ALA A 48 18.54 -13.97 17.48
C ALA A 48 18.48 -15.01 18.59
N ARG A 49 18.39 -14.59 19.87
CA ARG A 49 18.29 -15.49 21.02
C ARG A 49 17.00 -16.30 21.02
N LEU A 50 15.87 -15.69 20.65
CA LEU A 50 14.60 -16.40 20.50
C LEU A 50 14.69 -17.46 19.40
N ALA A 51 15.26 -17.11 18.25
CA ALA A 51 15.46 -18.04 17.14
C ALA A 51 16.39 -19.22 17.52
N GLU A 52 17.49 -18.96 18.24
CA GLU A 52 18.41 -20.00 18.72
C GLU A 52 17.73 -21.01 19.67
N ARG A 53 16.74 -20.54 20.44
CA ARG A 53 15.92 -21.37 21.35
C ARG A 53 14.78 -22.10 20.64
N GLY A 54 14.60 -21.89 19.34
CA GLY A 54 13.45 -22.41 18.58
C GLY A 54 12.12 -21.72 18.93
N GLU A 55 12.17 -20.55 19.55
CA GLU A 55 11.01 -19.72 19.84
C GLU A 55 10.64 -18.88 18.62
N ALA A 56 9.38 -18.42 18.56
CA ALA A 56 8.92 -17.60 17.46
C ALA A 56 9.64 -16.24 17.44
N SER A 57 10.22 -15.90 16.30
CA SER A 57 10.92 -14.65 16.04
C SER A 57 10.78 -14.28 14.56
N PRO A 58 10.70 -12.99 14.20
CA PRO A 58 10.87 -12.60 12.80
C PRO A 58 12.27 -13.00 12.34
N ARG A 59 12.40 -13.35 11.05
CA ARG A 59 13.70 -13.53 10.42
C ARG A 59 14.36 -12.16 10.26
N ILE A 60 15.63 -12.08 10.67
CA ILE A 60 16.43 -10.88 10.51
C ILE A 60 16.92 -10.81 9.07
N VAL A 61 16.57 -9.75 8.36
CA VAL A 61 17.00 -9.49 6.98
C VAL A 61 17.94 -8.29 7.00
N THR A 62 19.25 -8.56 6.97
CA THR A 62 20.27 -7.50 6.90
C THR A 62 20.32 -6.90 5.50
N CYS A 63 20.12 -5.59 5.43
CA CYS A 63 20.14 -4.79 4.21
C CYS A 63 21.42 -3.96 4.16
N LEU A 64 21.93 -3.71 2.95
CA LEU A 64 23.13 -2.89 2.75
C LEU A 64 22.90 -1.38 2.93
N HIS A 65 21.62 -0.95 2.99
CA HIS A 65 21.21 0.44 3.17
C HIS A 65 19.75 0.49 3.66
N GLU A 66 19.39 1.53 4.42
CA GLU A 66 18.04 1.80 4.93
C GLU A 66 16.99 1.94 3.83
N ILE A 67 17.33 2.50 2.66
CA ILE A 67 16.42 2.54 1.52
C ILE A 67 16.00 1.12 1.11
N VAL A 68 16.94 0.17 1.13
CA VAL A 68 16.66 -1.23 0.76
C VAL A 68 15.79 -1.88 1.83
N ALA A 69 16.02 -1.60 3.11
CA ALA A 69 15.20 -2.10 4.20
C ALA A 69 13.74 -1.65 4.08
N VAL A 70 13.51 -0.35 3.87
CA VAL A 70 12.15 0.21 3.72
C VAL A 70 11.50 -0.27 2.42
N ALA A 71 12.24 -0.32 1.31
CA ALA A 71 11.74 -0.85 0.05
C ALA A 71 11.35 -2.34 0.15
N ALA A 72 12.13 -3.16 0.86
CA ALA A 72 11.82 -4.57 1.07
C ALA A 72 10.61 -4.78 1.99
N ALA A 73 10.49 -4.02 3.07
CA ALA A 73 9.27 -4.04 3.89
C ALA A 73 8.03 -3.62 3.09
N HIS A 74 8.17 -2.59 2.22
CA HIS A 74 7.13 -2.18 1.30
C HIS A 74 6.74 -3.33 0.35
N GLY A 75 7.71 -3.92 -0.36
CA GLY A 75 7.51 -5.07 -1.25
C GLY A 75 6.78 -6.23 -0.57
N HIS A 76 7.24 -6.61 0.61
CA HIS A 76 6.61 -7.68 1.39
C HIS A 76 5.17 -7.34 1.76
N HIS A 77 4.90 -6.11 2.20
CA HIS A 77 3.54 -5.67 2.54
C HIS A 77 2.59 -5.70 1.35
N MET A 78 3.05 -5.32 0.16
CA MET A 78 2.19 -5.33 -1.04
C MET A 78 1.68 -6.72 -1.42
N VAL A 79 2.45 -7.76 -1.10
CA VAL A 79 2.11 -9.16 -1.41
C VAL A 79 1.36 -9.82 -0.25
N SER A 80 1.84 -9.63 0.98
CA SER A 80 1.27 -10.29 2.17
C SER A 80 0.05 -9.56 2.76
N GLY A 81 -0.08 -8.25 2.55
CA GLY A 81 -1.04 -7.40 3.26
C GLY A 81 -0.72 -7.20 4.75
N ILE A 82 0.35 -7.81 5.26
CA ILE A 82 0.74 -7.75 6.67
C ILE A 82 1.85 -6.71 6.84
N PRO A 83 1.76 -5.77 7.80
CA PRO A 83 2.84 -4.84 8.05
C PRO A 83 4.09 -5.56 8.48
N GLN A 84 5.22 -5.11 7.95
CA GLN A 84 6.53 -5.56 8.38
C GLN A 84 7.24 -4.49 9.21
N ALA A 85 8.29 -4.89 9.91
CA ALA A 85 9.09 -3.98 10.72
C ALA A 85 10.43 -3.67 10.04
N CYS A 86 10.82 -2.40 10.11
CA CYS A 86 12.18 -1.97 9.77
C CYS A 86 12.87 -1.49 11.04
N LEU A 87 14.04 -2.04 11.36
CA LEU A 87 14.90 -1.53 12.43
C LEU A 87 16.04 -0.71 11.84
N LEU A 88 15.98 0.60 12.03
CA LEU A 88 16.92 1.55 11.46
C LEU A 88 17.79 2.18 12.56
N HIS A 89 19.00 2.59 12.15
CA HIS A 89 19.90 3.35 13.02
C HIS A 89 19.28 4.71 13.43
N VAL A 90 19.88 5.34 14.44
CA VAL A 90 19.46 6.66 14.94
C VAL A 90 19.63 7.73 13.87
N ASP A 91 18.90 8.85 13.99
CA ASP A 91 19.04 10.10 13.23
C ASP A 91 19.47 9.92 11.76
N VAL A 92 20.78 9.85 11.48
CA VAL A 92 21.33 9.66 10.13
C VAL A 92 20.78 8.42 9.43
N GLY A 93 20.56 7.30 10.13
CA GLY A 93 19.97 6.12 9.51
C GLY A 93 18.50 6.33 9.14
N LEU A 94 17.77 7.06 9.99
CA LEU A 94 16.41 7.46 9.68
C LEU A 94 16.37 8.45 8.50
N GLN A 95 17.31 9.39 8.41
CA GLN A 95 17.45 10.28 7.26
C GLN A 95 17.78 9.51 5.98
N MET A 96 18.60 8.45 6.08
CA MET A 96 18.95 7.58 4.97
C MET A 96 17.78 6.73 4.46
N ALA A 97 16.69 6.57 5.21
CA ALA A 97 15.45 6.00 4.67
C ALA A 97 14.86 6.89 3.56
N GLY A 98 15.07 8.21 3.65
CA GLY A 98 14.84 9.19 2.60
C GLY A 98 13.49 9.05 1.88
N GLY A 99 13.52 9.10 0.56
CA GLY A 99 12.32 9.05 -0.28
C GLY A 99 11.58 7.70 -0.26
N MET A 100 12.14 6.64 0.33
CA MET A 100 11.40 5.38 0.50
C MET A 100 10.22 5.53 1.48
N LEU A 101 10.28 6.49 2.41
CA LEU A 101 9.16 6.86 3.25
C LEU A 101 7.99 7.40 2.42
N HIS A 102 8.27 8.28 1.46
CA HIS A 102 7.27 8.81 0.53
C HIS A 102 6.68 7.70 -0.34
N ASN A 103 7.51 6.77 -0.83
CA ASN A 103 7.02 5.60 -1.56
C ASN A 103 6.11 4.73 -0.70
N ALA A 104 6.45 4.46 0.55
CA ALA A 104 5.62 3.68 1.46
C ALA A 104 4.30 4.38 1.81
N GLN A 105 4.32 5.70 2.02
CA GLN A 105 3.12 6.51 2.27
C GLN A 105 2.15 6.44 1.08
N ARG A 106 2.63 6.82 -0.12
CA ARG A 106 1.78 6.84 -1.33
C ARG A 106 1.40 5.45 -1.80
N GLY A 107 2.29 4.47 -1.62
CA GLY A 107 2.01 3.06 -1.86
C GLY A 107 1.03 2.43 -0.87
N ARG A 108 0.70 3.16 0.21
CA ARG A 108 -0.16 2.74 1.32
C ARG A 108 0.32 1.43 1.94
N ALA A 109 1.62 1.39 2.22
CA ALA A 109 2.30 0.23 2.73
C ALA A 109 2.41 0.31 4.27
N GLY A 110 1.76 -0.63 4.95
CA GLY A 110 1.92 -0.78 6.40
C GLY A 110 3.35 -1.16 6.74
N ILE A 111 4.09 -0.26 7.39
CA ILE A 111 5.46 -0.52 7.86
C ILE A 111 5.61 0.06 9.25
N VAL A 112 6.15 -0.71 10.20
CA VAL A 112 6.53 -0.22 11.52
C VAL A 112 8.02 0.13 11.49
N LEU A 113 8.32 1.42 11.38
CA LEU A 113 9.68 1.96 11.44
C LEU A 113 10.09 2.08 12.90
N LEU A 114 11.05 1.26 13.31
CA LEU A 114 11.67 1.29 14.62
C LEU A 114 13.02 2.02 14.47
N GLY A 115 13.09 3.26 14.94
CA GLY A 115 14.32 4.04 14.90
C GLY A 115 15.04 4.01 16.24
N GLY A 116 16.35 3.78 16.23
CA GLY A 116 17.16 4.03 17.43
C GLY A 116 17.07 5.50 17.86
N ARG A 117 17.08 5.75 19.16
CA ARG A 117 17.28 7.06 19.77
C ARG A 117 18.50 6.98 20.66
N THR A 118 19.30 8.05 20.61
CA THR A 118 20.45 8.23 21.49
C THR A 118 20.05 8.02 22.97
N PRO A 119 20.83 7.25 23.76
CA PRO A 119 20.58 7.09 25.19
C PRO A 119 20.49 8.42 25.95
N ALA A 120 19.66 8.49 27.00
CA ALA A 120 19.52 9.68 27.84
C ALA A 120 20.55 9.71 28.98
N THR A 121 21.02 8.56 29.48
CA THR A 121 22.04 8.51 30.54
C THR A 121 23.46 8.49 29.98
N TRP A 122 24.44 9.05 30.72
CA TRP A 122 25.85 9.15 30.29
C TRP A 122 26.85 8.83 31.40
N ASP A 123 26.39 8.75 32.64
CA ASP A 123 27.18 8.55 33.87
C ASP A 123 27.30 7.07 34.25
N GLY A 124 26.75 6.16 33.43
CA GLY A 124 26.71 4.73 33.71
C GLY A 124 25.61 4.30 34.68
N SER A 125 24.66 5.19 35.00
CA SER A 125 23.50 4.86 35.84
C SER A 125 22.60 3.76 35.26
N LEU A 126 22.54 3.66 33.93
CA LEU A 126 21.83 2.59 33.21
C LEU A 126 22.73 1.87 32.20
N ARG A 127 22.54 0.55 32.08
CA ARG A 127 23.12 -0.25 31.00
C ARG A 127 22.58 0.25 29.67
N GLY A 128 23.47 0.45 28.69
CA GLY A 128 23.10 0.99 27.39
C GLY A 128 23.10 2.52 27.31
N GLY A 129 23.51 3.23 28.37
CA GLY A 129 23.79 4.67 28.36
C GLY A 129 24.87 5.08 27.34
N ARG A 130 25.19 6.37 27.24
CA ARG A 130 26.14 6.90 26.25
C ARG A 130 27.56 6.42 26.52
N VAL A 131 28.18 5.81 25.51
CA VAL A 131 29.55 5.24 25.60
C VAL A 131 30.51 5.65 24.48
N ILE A 132 30.01 6.31 23.43
CA ILE A 132 30.81 6.88 22.32
C ILE A 132 30.35 8.29 22.00
N ASP A 133 31.27 9.11 21.49
CA ASP A 133 31.08 10.51 21.08
C ASP A 133 29.89 10.72 20.12
N MET A 134 29.66 9.78 19.21
CA MET A 134 28.56 9.83 18.24
C MET A 134 27.18 9.95 18.88
N HIS A 135 26.98 9.39 20.08
CA HIS A 135 25.71 9.57 20.80
C HIS A 135 25.38 11.06 21.00
N TRP A 136 26.36 11.90 21.34
CA TRP A 136 26.13 13.33 21.50
C TRP A 136 25.89 14.03 20.16
N VAL A 137 26.61 13.64 19.11
CA VAL A 137 26.53 14.28 17.80
C VAL A 137 25.23 13.94 17.05
N GLN A 138 24.63 12.79 17.33
CA GLN A 138 23.39 12.32 16.68
C GLN A 138 22.13 12.59 17.52
N ASP A 139 22.27 13.17 18.71
CA ASP A 139 21.13 13.51 19.56
C ASP A 139 20.32 14.65 18.93
N ARG A 140 19.02 14.43 18.73
CA ARG A 140 18.10 15.37 18.05
C ARG A 140 17.02 15.82 19.02
N ARG A 141 16.70 17.12 18.96
CA ARG A 141 15.60 17.73 19.76
C ARG A 141 14.23 17.15 19.39
N ASP A 142 13.98 16.94 18.10
CA ASP A 142 12.79 16.25 17.59
C ASP A 142 13.23 15.29 16.49
N ILE A 143 13.51 14.03 16.85
CA ILE A 143 13.87 12.99 15.87
C ILE A 143 12.67 12.63 14.98
N GLY A 144 11.44 12.81 15.47
CA GLY A 144 10.21 12.52 14.73
C GLY A 144 10.01 13.47 13.54
N ALA A 145 10.58 14.67 13.59
CA ALA A 145 10.53 15.64 12.50
C ALA A 145 11.07 15.09 11.16
N VAL A 146 12.00 14.12 11.19
CA VAL A 146 12.55 13.48 9.98
C VAL A 146 11.49 12.71 9.18
N THR A 147 10.45 12.21 9.86
CA THR A 147 9.46 11.29 9.25
C THR A 147 8.05 11.85 9.19
N ARG A 148 7.76 12.95 9.92
CA ARG A 148 6.40 13.37 10.29
C ARG A 148 5.44 13.56 9.10
N ASP A 149 5.93 14.08 7.97
CA ASP A 149 5.09 14.29 6.77
C ASP A 149 4.85 13.01 5.96
N TYR A 150 5.56 11.94 6.27
CA TYR A 150 5.54 10.69 5.50
C TYR A 150 4.95 9.51 6.28
N VAL A 151 4.63 9.67 7.57
CA VAL A 151 4.09 8.59 8.42
C VAL A 151 2.72 8.96 8.95
N LYS A 152 1.83 7.96 9.04
CA LYS A 152 0.48 8.13 9.60
C LYS A 152 0.49 8.51 11.07
N TRP A 153 1.52 8.05 11.77
CA TRP A 153 1.65 8.21 13.21
C TRP A 153 3.10 8.05 13.61
N SER A 154 3.54 8.91 14.52
CA SER A 154 4.85 8.84 15.15
C SER A 154 4.71 8.88 16.66
N TYR A 155 5.57 8.13 17.36
CA TYR A 155 5.60 8.08 18.82
C TYR A 155 7.02 7.98 19.35
N ASP A 156 7.36 8.87 20.28
CA ASP A 156 8.65 8.86 20.95
C ASP A 156 8.56 8.15 22.30
N LEU A 157 9.05 6.91 22.36
CA LEU A 157 8.94 6.06 23.54
C LEU A 157 9.88 6.53 24.65
N GLN A 158 9.31 7.15 25.70
CA GLN A 158 10.07 7.71 26.83
C GLN A 158 10.26 6.75 28.01
N ARG A 159 9.47 5.68 28.09
CA ARG A 159 9.37 4.76 29.22
C ARG A 159 9.20 3.33 28.73
N VAL A 160 9.76 2.36 29.46
CA VAL A 160 9.79 0.95 29.03
C VAL A 160 8.44 0.26 29.26
N GLU A 161 7.71 0.68 30.28
CA GLU A 161 6.43 0.12 30.69
C GLU A 161 5.34 0.17 29.58
N PRO A 162 5.15 1.27 28.82
CA PRO A 162 4.17 1.30 27.73
C PRO A 162 4.60 0.58 26.44
N LEU A 163 5.84 0.05 26.36
CA LEU A 163 6.40 -0.51 25.11
C LEU A 163 5.46 -1.51 24.42
N PRO A 164 4.88 -2.52 25.11
CA PRO A 164 4.02 -3.49 24.42
C PRO A 164 2.76 -2.86 23.81
N HIS A 165 2.16 -1.89 24.50
CA HIS A 165 0.97 -1.18 24.03
C HIS A 165 1.30 -0.23 22.86
N VAL A 166 2.46 0.42 22.90
CA VAL A 166 2.92 1.29 21.81
C VAL A 166 3.16 0.48 20.54
N ILE A 167 3.82 -0.68 20.63
CA ILE A 167 4.06 -1.54 19.46
C ILE A 167 2.75 -2.12 18.93
N GLN A 168 1.85 -2.58 19.81
CA GLN A 168 0.50 -3.00 19.41
C GLN A 168 -0.22 -1.88 18.64
N ARG A 169 -0.20 -0.65 19.18
CA ARG A 169 -0.84 0.53 18.58
C ARG A 169 -0.21 0.87 17.22
N ALA A 170 1.12 0.82 17.11
CA ALA A 170 1.84 1.04 15.87
C ALA A 170 1.38 0.06 14.78
N LEU A 171 1.34 -1.24 15.09
CA LEU A 171 0.86 -2.27 14.19
C LEU A 171 -0.61 -2.05 13.79
N GLN A 172 -1.47 -1.67 14.73
CA GLN A 172 -2.87 -1.37 14.45
C GLN A 172 -3.01 -0.19 13.47
N ILE A 173 -2.32 0.93 13.71
CA ILE A 173 -2.39 2.12 12.84
C ILE A 173 -1.81 1.82 11.46
N ALA A 174 -0.68 1.10 11.39
CA ALA A 174 -0.03 0.73 10.15
C ALA A 174 -0.93 -0.14 9.25
N ARG A 175 -1.75 -1.01 9.86
CA ARG A 175 -2.73 -1.88 9.16
C ARG A 175 -4.02 -1.18 8.76
N SER A 176 -4.51 -0.26 9.59
CA SER A 176 -5.80 0.37 9.33
C SER A 176 -5.78 1.15 8.03
N ASP A 177 -6.88 1.14 7.29
CA ASP A 177 -6.96 1.92 6.06
C ASP A 177 -6.98 3.45 6.30
N PRO A 178 -6.43 4.25 5.36
CA PRO A 178 -5.47 3.80 4.35
C PRO A 178 -4.20 3.29 5.05
N ALA A 179 -3.74 2.06 4.75
CA ALA A 179 -2.52 1.53 5.37
C ALA A 179 -1.31 2.42 5.06
N GLY A 180 -0.28 2.41 5.91
CA GLY A 180 0.86 3.30 5.73
C GLY A 180 1.91 3.17 6.82
N PRO A 181 3.07 3.81 6.64
CA PRO A 181 4.18 3.68 7.58
C PRO A 181 3.87 4.42 8.88
N VAL A 182 4.39 3.90 9.98
CA VAL A 182 4.37 4.50 11.32
C VAL A 182 5.78 4.50 11.90
N TYR A 183 6.08 5.43 12.80
CA TYR A 183 7.40 5.57 13.40
C TYR A 183 7.35 5.44 14.92
N VAL A 184 8.26 4.65 15.48
CA VAL A 184 8.50 4.57 16.93
C VAL A 184 9.99 4.73 17.19
N SER A 185 10.38 5.77 17.94
CA SER A 185 11.76 5.90 18.42
C SER A 185 11.98 5.08 19.69
N LEU A 186 13.16 4.46 19.78
CA LEU A 186 13.54 3.50 20.82
C LEU A 186 14.85 3.91 21.50
N LEU A 187 14.81 4.19 22.80
CA LEU A 187 16.03 4.39 23.59
C LEU A 187 16.77 3.05 23.79
N ARG A 188 18.07 3.02 23.49
CA ARG A 188 18.88 1.80 23.69
C ARG A 188 18.86 1.31 25.13
N GLU A 189 19.08 2.20 26.10
CA GLU A 189 19.11 1.82 27.52
C GLU A 189 17.78 1.19 27.97
N MET A 190 16.64 1.72 27.50
CA MET A 190 15.33 1.17 27.81
C MET A 190 15.09 -0.21 27.18
N LEU A 191 15.61 -0.46 25.99
CA LEU A 191 15.52 -1.79 25.38
C LEU A 191 16.25 -2.87 26.20
N MET A 192 17.24 -2.45 27.00
CA MET A 192 18.06 -3.32 27.86
C MET A 192 17.58 -3.37 29.31
N GLU A 193 16.53 -2.63 29.67
CA GLU A 193 15.92 -2.68 30.99
C GLU A 193 15.02 -3.91 31.15
N PRO A 194 14.92 -4.49 32.36
CA PRO A 194 13.96 -5.54 32.64
C PRO A 194 12.53 -4.98 32.55
N LEU A 195 11.62 -5.80 32.05
CA LEU A 195 10.21 -5.43 31.92
C LEU A 195 9.32 -6.55 32.46
N THR A 196 8.46 -6.24 33.42
CA THR A 196 7.35 -7.12 33.77
C THR A 196 6.08 -6.54 33.18
N ALA A 197 5.53 -7.20 32.17
CA ALA A 197 4.37 -6.69 31.45
C ALA A 197 3.40 -7.80 31.06
N GLN A 198 2.12 -7.45 31.02
CA GLN A 198 1.11 -8.22 30.33
C GLN A 198 1.09 -7.77 28.87
N LEU A 199 1.38 -8.66 27.94
CA LEU A 199 1.33 -8.31 26.52
C LEU A 199 -0.13 -8.10 26.07
N PRO A 200 -0.41 -7.00 25.34
CA PRO A 200 -1.72 -6.79 24.72
C PRO A 200 -2.07 -7.95 23.79
N GLN A 201 -3.30 -8.45 23.88
CA GLN A 201 -3.79 -9.51 22.99
C GLN A 201 -4.17 -8.89 21.64
N PRO A 202 -3.49 -9.21 20.52
CA PRO A 202 -3.78 -8.60 19.22
C PRO A 202 -5.24 -8.74 18.79
N ALA A 203 -5.91 -9.84 19.15
CA ALA A 203 -7.32 -10.10 18.87
C ALA A 203 -8.28 -9.05 19.47
N ARG A 204 -7.89 -8.33 20.52
CA ARG A 204 -8.69 -7.23 21.11
C ARG A 204 -8.38 -5.86 20.51
N HIS A 205 -7.53 -5.82 19.48
CA HIS A 205 -7.11 -4.60 18.82
C HIS A 205 -7.19 -4.73 17.31
N SER A 206 -8.37 -5.14 16.83
CA SER A 206 -8.69 -5.20 15.41
C SER A 206 -8.57 -3.82 14.76
N VAL A 207 -8.34 -3.81 13.44
CA VAL A 207 -8.54 -2.61 12.63
C VAL A 207 -10.04 -2.33 12.49
N PRO A 208 -10.45 -1.10 12.15
CA PRO A 208 -11.84 -0.81 11.81
C PRO A 208 -12.33 -1.71 10.67
N ALA A 209 -13.59 -2.14 10.75
CA ALA A 209 -14.23 -2.82 9.64
C ALA A 209 -14.33 -1.88 8.43
N SER A 210 -14.31 -2.45 7.22
CA SER A 210 -14.52 -1.67 6.00
C SER A 210 -15.85 -0.94 6.04
N SER A 211 -15.83 0.36 5.78
CA SER A 211 -17.03 1.18 5.61
C SER A 211 -17.54 1.11 4.18
N VAL A 212 -18.84 1.35 4.00
CA VAL A 212 -19.47 1.60 2.70
C VAL A 212 -20.13 2.98 2.73
N PRO A 213 -20.26 3.67 1.58
CA PRO A 213 -20.95 4.94 1.50
C PRO A 213 -22.43 4.85 1.90
N ALA A 214 -23.02 6.02 2.18
CA ALA A 214 -24.43 6.11 2.50
C ALA A 214 -25.31 5.57 1.35
N PRO A 215 -26.40 4.84 1.64
CA PRO A 215 -27.23 4.22 0.61
C PRO A 215 -27.77 5.20 -0.44
N ASP A 216 -28.21 6.38 -0.04
CA ASP A 216 -28.71 7.44 -0.93
C ASP A 216 -27.65 7.96 -1.91
N ALA A 217 -26.40 8.06 -1.48
CA ALA A 217 -25.28 8.38 -2.35
C ALA A 217 -25.01 7.26 -3.38
N LEU A 218 -25.16 5.99 -2.98
CA LEU A 218 -25.03 4.85 -3.89
C LEU A 218 -26.16 4.80 -4.93
N GLU A 219 -27.40 5.06 -4.50
CA GLU A 219 -28.55 5.18 -5.40
C GLU A 219 -28.33 6.29 -6.43
N THR A 220 -27.87 7.46 -5.96
CA THR A 220 -27.55 8.59 -6.83
C THR A 220 -26.48 8.23 -7.87
N LEU A 221 -25.41 7.54 -7.45
CA LEU A 221 -24.35 7.11 -8.36
C LEU A 221 -24.85 6.05 -9.36
N ALA A 222 -25.68 5.10 -8.93
CA ALA A 222 -26.27 4.11 -9.81
C ALA A 222 -27.18 4.75 -10.88
N ASP A 223 -27.92 5.80 -10.52
CA ASP A 223 -28.69 6.61 -11.46
C ASP A 223 -27.80 7.33 -12.47
N TRP A 224 -26.68 7.92 -12.03
CA TRP A 224 -25.73 8.57 -12.92
C TRP A 224 -25.11 7.57 -13.90
N ILE A 225 -24.65 6.42 -13.41
CA ILE A 225 -24.03 5.35 -14.22
C ILE A 225 -25.00 4.83 -15.27
N SER A 226 -26.24 4.54 -14.88
CA SER A 226 -27.24 3.94 -15.78
C SER A 226 -27.78 4.92 -16.84
N ALA A 227 -27.71 6.22 -16.59
CA ALA A 227 -28.16 7.26 -17.50
C ALA A 227 -27.06 7.82 -18.43
N ALA A 228 -25.78 7.66 -18.07
CA ALA A 228 -24.66 8.20 -18.84
C ALA A 228 -24.54 7.57 -20.24
N GLU A 229 -24.18 8.38 -21.24
CA GLU A 229 -23.93 7.95 -22.62
C GLU A 229 -22.46 7.54 -22.83
N ARG A 230 -21.52 8.29 -22.24
CA ARG A 230 -20.07 8.09 -22.37
C ARG A 230 -19.39 8.10 -20.98
N PRO A 231 -19.80 7.22 -20.05
CA PRO A 231 -19.11 7.11 -18.78
C PRO A 231 -17.75 6.47 -18.97
N LEU A 232 -16.83 6.72 -18.04
CA LEU A 232 -15.61 5.93 -17.88
C LEU A 232 -15.23 5.78 -16.41
N VAL A 233 -14.35 4.82 -16.14
CA VAL A 233 -13.74 4.59 -14.84
C VAL A 233 -12.24 4.86 -14.90
N ILE A 234 -11.72 5.59 -13.92
CA ILE A 234 -10.27 5.68 -13.66
C ILE A 234 -10.01 5.01 -12.32
N ALA A 235 -9.32 3.87 -12.34
CA ALA A 235 -8.98 3.11 -11.15
C ALA A 235 -7.51 3.32 -10.77
N GLY A 236 -7.24 3.75 -9.55
CA GLY A 236 -5.90 4.01 -9.04
C GLY A 236 -5.32 2.80 -8.30
N HIS A 237 -5.81 2.61 -7.08
CA HIS A 237 -5.29 1.65 -6.12
C HIS A 237 -6.32 0.60 -5.66
N SER A 238 -7.46 0.50 -6.33
CA SER A 238 -8.53 -0.45 -5.95
C SER A 238 -8.02 -1.89 -5.89
N GLY A 239 -7.12 -2.27 -6.82
CA GLY A 239 -6.47 -3.57 -6.90
C GLY A 239 -5.56 -3.94 -5.72
N ARG A 240 -5.32 -3.01 -4.76
CA ARG A 240 -4.70 -3.36 -3.47
C ARG A 240 -5.54 -4.37 -2.69
N GLN A 241 -6.85 -4.35 -2.88
CA GLN A 241 -7.77 -5.31 -2.29
C GLN A 241 -8.15 -6.33 -3.38
N PRO A 242 -7.73 -7.60 -3.28
CA PRO A 242 -8.02 -8.61 -4.29
C PRO A 242 -9.52 -8.74 -4.63
N ALA A 243 -10.40 -8.52 -3.64
CA ALA A 243 -11.84 -8.52 -3.84
C ALA A 243 -12.34 -7.42 -4.80
N ALA A 244 -11.67 -6.28 -4.88
CA ALA A 244 -12.04 -5.20 -5.80
C ALA A 244 -11.73 -5.52 -7.26
N PHE A 245 -10.75 -6.40 -7.52
CA PHE A 245 -10.31 -6.74 -8.89
C PHE A 245 -11.45 -7.38 -9.71
N GLY A 246 -12.09 -8.39 -9.15
CA GLY A 246 -13.26 -9.03 -9.76
C GLY A 246 -14.48 -8.10 -9.75
N ALA A 247 -14.75 -7.45 -8.61
CA ALA A 247 -15.91 -6.57 -8.47
C ALA A 247 -15.90 -5.38 -9.44
N LEU A 248 -14.73 -4.83 -9.77
CA LEU A 248 -14.60 -3.80 -10.80
C LEU A 248 -14.93 -4.35 -12.19
N GLY A 249 -14.46 -5.55 -12.51
CA GLY A 249 -14.84 -6.23 -13.75
C GLY A 249 -16.36 -6.41 -13.86
N GLU A 250 -17.02 -6.82 -12.78
CA GLU A 250 -18.47 -7.02 -12.75
C GLU A 250 -19.25 -5.71 -12.94
N LEU A 251 -18.87 -4.63 -12.25
CA LEU A 251 -19.49 -3.31 -12.44
C LEU A 251 -19.28 -2.81 -13.88
N ALA A 252 -18.05 -2.94 -14.38
CA ALA A 252 -17.72 -2.54 -15.74
C ALA A 252 -18.52 -3.33 -16.77
N ALA A 253 -18.71 -4.64 -16.56
CA ALA A 253 -19.55 -5.46 -17.40
C ALA A 253 -21.04 -5.10 -17.28
N ALA A 254 -21.55 -4.75 -16.11
CA ALA A 254 -22.97 -4.44 -15.90
C ALA A 254 -23.44 -3.19 -16.66
N ALA A 255 -22.62 -2.13 -16.70
CA ALA A 255 -22.95 -0.87 -17.38
C ALA A 255 -22.11 -0.57 -18.64
N ALA A 256 -21.29 -1.54 -19.07
CA ALA A 256 -20.34 -1.38 -20.18
C ALA A 256 -19.41 -0.17 -20.00
N LEU A 257 -18.79 -0.05 -18.82
CA LEU A 257 -17.93 1.07 -18.45
C LEU A 257 -16.50 0.84 -18.95
N PRO A 258 -15.96 1.68 -19.86
CA PRO A 258 -14.53 1.69 -20.16
C PRO A 258 -13.72 1.91 -18.88
N VAL A 259 -12.73 1.06 -18.63
CA VAL A 259 -11.86 1.16 -17.46
C VAL A 259 -10.44 1.51 -17.88
N PHE A 260 -9.91 2.57 -17.28
CA PHE A 260 -8.51 2.96 -17.35
C PHE A 260 -7.85 2.72 -16.00
N SER A 261 -6.87 1.82 -15.98
CA SER A 261 -6.13 1.50 -14.75
C SER A 261 -4.88 2.35 -14.67
N ARG A 262 -4.67 3.08 -13.57
CA ARG A 262 -3.36 3.66 -13.28
C ARG A 262 -2.34 2.54 -13.05
N ASN A 263 -1.08 2.88 -13.25
CA ASN A 263 -0.01 1.89 -13.44
C ASN A 263 0.50 1.24 -12.13
N ALA A 264 0.03 1.69 -10.98
CA ALA A 264 0.54 1.22 -9.68
C ALA A 264 0.10 -0.19 -9.29
N ARG A 265 -1.05 -0.65 -9.79
CA ARG A 265 -1.70 -1.90 -9.39
C ARG A 265 -2.45 -2.53 -10.57
N ALA A 266 -2.58 -3.85 -10.53
CA ALA A 266 -3.58 -4.57 -11.31
C ALA A 266 -4.99 -4.30 -10.73
N ASN A 267 -5.73 -3.34 -11.29
CA ASN A 267 -7.06 -2.95 -10.77
C ASN A 267 -8.22 -3.76 -11.37
N VAL A 268 -8.06 -4.24 -12.60
CA VAL A 268 -8.96 -5.13 -13.34
C VAL A 268 -8.12 -5.94 -14.32
N SER A 269 -8.61 -7.08 -14.80
CA SER A 269 -7.87 -7.87 -15.79
C SER A 269 -7.62 -7.07 -17.06
N SER A 270 -6.37 -7.06 -17.53
CA SER A 270 -6.00 -6.46 -18.82
C SER A 270 -6.65 -7.13 -20.03
N GLU A 271 -7.26 -8.31 -19.83
CA GLU A 271 -8.01 -9.06 -20.84
C GLU A 271 -9.52 -8.80 -20.74
N HIS A 272 -9.97 -8.03 -19.76
CA HIS A 272 -11.37 -7.69 -19.61
C HIS A 272 -11.84 -6.85 -20.82
N PRO A 273 -12.98 -7.18 -21.48
CA PRO A 273 -13.41 -6.49 -22.70
C PRO A 273 -13.63 -4.98 -22.55
N MET A 274 -13.83 -4.51 -21.32
CA MET A 274 -14.01 -3.09 -21.02
C MET A 274 -12.72 -2.35 -20.63
N TYR A 275 -11.59 -3.03 -20.54
CA TYR A 275 -10.31 -2.40 -20.20
C TYR A 275 -9.69 -1.71 -21.42
N LEU A 276 -9.35 -0.43 -21.32
CA LEU A 276 -8.78 0.35 -22.43
C LEU A 276 -7.36 0.89 -22.15
N GLY A 277 -6.64 0.24 -21.22
CA GLY A 277 -5.27 0.62 -20.90
C GLY A 277 -5.19 1.59 -19.73
N THR A 278 -4.23 2.51 -19.79
CA THR A 278 -3.80 3.31 -18.63
C THR A 278 -3.97 4.82 -18.78
N ASP A 279 -4.08 5.29 -20.02
CA ASP A 279 -4.31 6.69 -20.36
C ASP A 279 -5.71 6.84 -20.97
N PRO A 280 -6.62 7.60 -20.32
CA PRO A 280 -7.95 7.82 -20.86
C PRO A 280 -7.96 8.70 -22.13
N GLY A 281 -6.91 9.50 -22.37
CA GLY A 281 -6.77 10.30 -23.59
C GLY A 281 -8.06 11.04 -23.99
N VAL A 282 -8.47 10.87 -25.25
CA VAL A 282 -9.69 11.48 -25.80
C VAL A 282 -10.98 11.05 -25.08
N HIS A 283 -11.02 9.85 -24.51
CA HIS A 283 -12.20 9.37 -23.79
C HIS A 283 -12.52 10.25 -22.58
N LEU A 284 -11.50 10.82 -21.93
CA LEU A 284 -11.70 11.75 -20.82
C LEU A 284 -12.38 13.05 -21.26
N SER A 285 -11.96 13.61 -22.38
CA SER A 285 -12.51 14.85 -22.92
C SER A 285 -13.92 14.68 -23.52
N GLU A 286 -14.37 13.46 -23.77
CA GLU A 286 -15.70 13.16 -24.30
C GLU A 286 -16.69 12.67 -23.23
N ALA A 287 -16.19 12.31 -22.05
CA ALA A 287 -16.97 11.66 -21.00
C ALA A 287 -18.00 12.60 -20.38
N ASP A 288 -19.22 12.11 -20.21
CA ASP A 288 -20.29 12.78 -19.46
C ASP A 288 -20.38 12.32 -17.99
N LEU A 289 -19.71 11.21 -17.67
CA LEU A 289 -19.53 10.72 -16.30
C LEU A 289 -18.11 10.15 -16.12
N VAL A 290 -17.41 10.61 -15.08
CA VAL A 290 -16.10 10.07 -14.67
C VAL A 290 -16.23 9.47 -13.28
N LEU A 291 -16.03 8.16 -13.16
CA LEU A 291 -15.98 7.45 -11.88
C LEU A 291 -14.52 7.21 -11.47
N LEU A 292 -14.11 7.84 -10.39
CA LEU A 292 -12.78 7.75 -9.80
C LEU A 292 -12.76 6.72 -8.67
N LEU A 293 -11.93 5.68 -8.79
CA LEU A 293 -11.83 4.62 -7.79
C LEU A 293 -10.43 4.59 -7.17
N ASP A 294 -10.35 4.98 -5.90
CA ASP A 294 -9.12 5.01 -5.11
C ASP A 294 -7.90 5.60 -5.84
N VAL A 295 -8.06 6.78 -6.44
CA VAL A 295 -7.07 7.41 -7.33
C VAL A 295 -6.49 8.68 -6.73
N ASP A 296 -5.16 8.79 -6.74
CA ASP A 296 -4.45 9.93 -6.19
C ASP A 296 -4.39 11.10 -7.17
N VAL A 297 -4.04 10.84 -8.43
CA VAL A 297 -4.00 11.84 -9.49
C VAL A 297 -4.80 11.28 -10.67
N PRO A 298 -6.05 11.75 -10.88
CA PRO A 298 -6.93 11.17 -11.89
C PRO A 298 -6.51 11.58 -13.32
N TRP A 299 -6.06 12.82 -13.52
CA TRP A 299 -5.48 13.31 -14.78
C TRP A 299 -4.49 14.46 -14.53
N THR A 300 -3.79 14.91 -15.56
CA THR A 300 -2.92 16.10 -15.49
C THR A 300 -3.55 17.27 -16.26
N PRO A 301 -4.01 18.35 -15.58
CA PRO A 301 -4.79 19.43 -16.21
C PRO A 301 -4.11 20.13 -17.39
N LEU A 302 -2.77 20.14 -17.46
CA LEU A 302 -2.03 20.72 -18.57
C LEU A 302 -2.22 19.96 -19.89
N PHE A 303 -2.45 18.65 -19.81
CA PHE A 303 -2.48 17.75 -20.96
C PHE A 303 -3.86 17.14 -21.22
N GLN A 304 -4.73 17.20 -20.21
CA GLN A 304 -6.01 16.50 -20.20
C GLN A 304 -7.07 17.39 -19.57
N SER A 305 -8.25 17.39 -20.19
CA SER A 305 -9.42 18.09 -19.70
C SER A 305 -10.60 17.12 -19.57
N VAL A 306 -11.50 17.46 -18.65
CA VAL A 306 -12.82 16.87 -18.52
C VAL A 306 -13.81 17.89 -19.06
N ARG A 307 -14.94 17.44 -19.63
CA ARG A 307 -15.99 18.36 -20.08
C ARG A 307 -16.56 19.13 -18.89
N ASP A 308 -16.89 20.39 -19.11
CA ASP A 308 -17.45 21.26 -18.06
C ASP A 308 -18.81 20.75 -17.53
N ASP A 309 -19.55 19.98 -18.34
CA ASP A 309 -20.84 19.38 -17.98
C ASP A 309 -20.74 17.92 -17.51
N ALA A 310 -19.55 17.34 -17.46
CA ALA A 310 -19.36 15.97 -16.99
C ALA A 310 -19.60 15.89 -15.49
N LYS A 311 -20.32 14.86 -15.06
CA LYS A 311 -20.42 14.52 -13.64
C LYS A 311 -19.19 13.75 -13.21
N ILE A 312 -18.65 14.05 -12.04
CA ILE A 312 -17.48 13.37 -11.49
C ILE A 312 -17.84 12.79 -10.13
N ALA A 313 -17.76 11.46 -10.01
CA ALA A 313 -17.99 10.76 -8.75
C ALA A 313 -16.72 10.04 -8.30
N ARG A 314 -16.51 9.95 -6.99
CA ARG A 314 -15.32 9.33 -6.41
C ARG A 314 -15.69 8.37 -5.29
N ILE A 315 -15.16 7.15 -5.34
CA ILE A 315 -15.22 6.19 -4.22
C ILE A 315 -13.81 5.99 -3.68
N ASP A 316 -13.61 6.32 -2.41
CA ASP A 316 -12.29 6.30 -1.77
C ASP A 316 -12.40 6.21 -0.25
N ILE A 317 -11.40 5.65 0.43
CA ILE A 317 -11.36 5.66 1.90
C ILE A 317 -10.92 7.03 2.45
N ASP A 318 -10.16 7.79 1.67
CA ASP A 318 -9.73 9.17 1.98
C ASP A 318 -10.06 10.11 0.80
N PRO A 319 -11.34 10.38 0.52
CA PRO A 319 -11.74 11.12 -0.68
C PRO A 319 -11.28 12.59 -0.69
N LEU A 320 -10.83 13.13 0.45
CA LEU A 320 -10.36 14.51 0.58
C LEU A 320 -8.85 14.67 0.41
N ARG A 321 -8.06 13.58 0.49
CA ARG A 321 -6.60 13.60 0.32
C ARG A 321 -5.92 14.64 1.23
N ALA A 322 -6.24 14.60 2.52
CA ALA A 322 -5.76 15.59 3.49
C ALA A 322 -4.21 15.68 3.58
N GLU A 323 -3.49 14.64 3.18
CA GLU A 323 -2.02 14.58 3.12
C GLU A 323 -1.42 15.21 1.84
N MET A 324 -2.23 15.78 0.94
CA MET A 324 -1.76 16.48 -0.26
C MET A 324 -2.07 17.97 -0.13
N GLY A 325 -1.02 18.79 -0.01
CA GLY A 325 -1.18 20.22 0.26
C GLY A 325 -1.98 20.99 -0.80
N LEU A 326 -1.95 20.55 -2.06
CA LEU A 326 -2.81 21.04 -3.13
C LEU A 326 -3.39 19.86 -3.91
N TRP A 327 -4.70 19.67 -3.78
CA TRP A 327 -5.45 18.67 -4.54
C TRP A 327 -6.78 19.31 -4.97
N SER A 328 -6.86 19.75 -6.22
CA SER A 328 -7.95 20.64 -6.69
C SER A 328 -8.77 20.02 -7.84
N PHE A 329 -8.90 18.70 -7.87
CA PHE A 329 -9.68 18.03 -8.91
C PHE A 329 -11.18 18.15 -8.62
N PRO A 330 -12.01 18.58 -9.58
CA PRO A 330 -13.45 18.68 -9.40
C PRO A 330 -14.07 17.31 -9.07
N THR A 331 -15.07 17.29 -8.20
CA THR A 331 -15.84 16.08 -7.86
C THR A 331 -17.22 16.50 -7.35
N ASP A 332 -18.28 16.04 -8.02
CA ASP A 332 -19.68 16.35 -7.71
C ASP A 332 -20.25 15.42 -6.64
N LEU A 333 -19.74 14.18 -6.55
CA LEU A 333 -20.18 13.20 -5.56
C LEU A 333 -18.97 12.48 -4.93
N LEU A 334 -18.72 12.77 -3.65
CA LEU A 334 -17.65 12.14 -2.86
C LEU A 334 -18.25 11.03 -1.98
N LEU A 335 -17.85 9.79 -2.22
CA LEU A 335 -18.28 8.62 -1.49
C LEU A 335 -17.12 8.06 -0.66
N ALA A 336 -17.16 8.28 0.66
CA ALA A 336 -16.18 7.73 1.59
C ALA A 336 -16.48 6.25 1.89
N GLY A 337 -15.56 5.34 1.56
CA GLY A 337 -15.73 3.91 1.83
C GLY A 337 -14.71 3.03 1.12
N SER A 338 -14.68 1.74 1.50
CA SER A 338 -13.87 0.74 0.82
C SER A 338 -14.43 0.49 -0.59
N VAL A 339 -13.57 0.65 -1.61
CA VAL A 339 -13.94 0.32 -3.00
C VAL A 339 -14.38 -1.15 -3.10
N ALA A 340 -13.64 -2.08 -2.50
CA ALA A 340 -13.96 -3.51 -2.59
C ALA A 340 -15.33 -3.86 -1.99
N ALA A 341 -15.70 -3.23 -0.88
CA ALA A 341 -16.99 -3.45 -0.24
C ALA A 341 -18.15 -2.73 -0.96
N THR A 342 -17.84 -1.62 -1.66
CA THR A 342 -18.85 -0.77 -2.30
C THR A 342 -19.25 -1.27 -3.69
N LEU A 343 -18.29 -1.76 -4.48
CA LEU A 343 -18.54 -2.15 -5.87
C LEU A 343 -19.63 -3.22 -6.04
N PRO A 344 -19.74 -4.27 -5.20
CA PRO A 344 -20.82 -5.25 -5.31
C PRO A 344 -22.21 -4.62 -5.10
N LEU A 345 -22.36 -3.74 -4.09
CA LEU A 345 -23.63 -3.05 -3.81
C LEU A 345 -24.02 -2.14 -4.97
N LEU A 346 -23.05 -1.37 -5.49
CA LEU A 346 -23.28 -0.49 -6.63
C LEU A 346 -23.65 -1.28 -7.90
N THR A 347 -23.04 -2.45 -8.11
CA THR A 347 -23.31 -3.30 -9.27
C THR A 347 -24.76 -3.78 -9.29
N GLU A 348 -25.30 -4.21 -8.14
CA GLU A 348 -26.71 -4.61 -8.05
C GLU A 348 -27.65 -3.45 -8.36
N LEU A 349 -27.44 -2.28 -7.75
CA LEU A 349 -28.24 -1.08 -8.02
C LEU A 349 -28.20 -0.64 -9.49
N VAL A 350 -27.05 -0.81 -10.14
CA VAL A 350 -26.88 -0.53 -11.57
C VAL A 350 -27.67 -1.55 -12.41
N ARG A 351 -27.60 -2.85 -12.10
CA ARG A 351 -28.34 -3.90 -12.82
C ARG A 351 -29.85 -3.67 -12.77
N GLU A 352 -30.38 -3.23 -11.63
CA GLU A 352 -31.81 -2.89 -11.48
C GLU A 352 -32.25 -1.74 -12.41
N ARG A 353 -31.33 -0.81 -12.72
CA ARG A 353 -31.58 0.37 -13.54
C ARG A 353 -31.30 0.19 -15.03
N VAL A 354 -30.46 -0.77 -15.39
CA VAL A 354 -30.13 -1.10 -16.79
C VAL A 354 -31.21 -2.00 -17.38
N THR A 355 -32.38 -1.40 -17.62
CA THR A 355 -33.54 -2.07 -18.20
C THR A 355 -34.12 -1.24 -19.35
N GLY A 356 -34.97 -1.85 -20.20
CA GLY A 356 -35.63 -1.16 -21.30
C GLY A 356 -34.66 -0.46 -22.27
N SER A 357 -34.88 0.82 -22.55
CA SER A 357 -34.03 1.61 -23.46
C SER A 357 -32.58 1.77 -22.96
N ARG A 358 -32.36 1.79 -21.64
CA ARG A 358 -31.01 1.87 -21.05
C ARG A 358 -30.20 0.61 -21.35
N ALA A 359 -30.84 -0.57 -21.36
CA ALA A 359 -30.19 -1.82 -21.74
C ALA A 359 -29.67 -1.76 -23.19
N GLY A 360 -30.48 -1.24 -24.12
CA GLY A 360 -30.04 -1.04 -25.52
C GLY A 360 -28.84 -0.10 -25.64
N SER A 361 -28.84 1.03 -24.92
CA SER A 361 -27.69 1.95 -24.89
C SER A 361 -26.43 1.30 -24.29
N VAL A 362 -26.57 0.51 -23.22
CA VAL A 362 -25.47 -0.26 -22.63
C VAL A 362 -24.91 -1.28 -23.62
N ASP A 363 -25.74 -1.98 -24.39
CA ASP A 363 -25.29 -2.96 -25.37
C ASP A 363 -24.57 -2.33 -26.56
N GLU A 364 -25.07 -1.21 -27.09
CA GLU A 364 -24.37 -0.44 -28.12
C GLU A 364 -23.00 0.03 -27.63
N ARG A 365 -22.95 0.60 -26.42
CA ARG A 365 -21.71 1.01 -25.77
C ARG A 365 -20.76 -0.18 -25.59
N ARG A 366 -21.25 -1.33 -25.12
CA ARG A 366 -20.45 -2.56 -24.97
C ARG A 366 -19.79 -2.95 -26.27
N GLY A 367 -20.52 -2.93 -27.39
CA GLY A 367 -19.98 -3.20 -28.72
C GLY A 367 -18.84 -2.24 -29.10
N ARG A 368 -19.03 -0.93 -28.89
CA ARG A 368 -17.99 0.09 -29.14
C ARG A 368 -16.74 -0.13 -28.30
N VAL A 369 -16.91 -0.32 -26.99
CA VAL A 369 -15.79 -0.47 -26.04
C VAL A 369 -15.03 -1.77 -26.29
N ALA A 370 -15.72 -2.89 -26.52
CA ALA A 370 -15.09 -4.17 -26.83
C ALA A 370 -14.31 -4.12 -28.15
N ALA A 371 -14.83 -3.42 -29.17
CA ALA A 371 -14.10 -3.19 -30.42
C ALA A 371 -12.84 -2.36 -30.21
N ALA A 372 -12.92 -1.29 -29.39
CA ALA A 372 -11.77 -0.47 -29.02
C ALA A 372 -10.72 -1.26 -28.25
N HIS A 373 -11.14 -2.10 -27.28
CA HIS A 373 -10.25 -3.01 -26.57
C HIS A 373 -9.54 -3.98 -27.52
N ALA A 374 -10.27 -4.62 -28.43
CA ALA A 374 -9.69 -5.54 -29.40
C ALA A 374 -8.70 -4.83 -30.35
N GLN A 375 -8.98 -3.59 -30.74
CA GLN A 375 -8.06 -2.78 -31.55
C GLN A 375 -6.79 -2.42 -30.77
N TRP A 376 -6.94 -1.98 -29.52
CA TRP A 376 -5.82 -1.66 -28.63
C TRP A 376 -4.93 -2.90 -28.37
N GLN A 377 -5.51 -4.06 -28.10
CA GLN A 377 -4.78 -5.32 -27.97
C GLN A 377 -4.00 -5.69 -29.25
N ARG A 378 -4.58 -5.45 -30.43
CA ARG A 378 -3.87 -5.66 -31.70
C ARG A 378 -2.70 -4.69 -31.87
N SER A 379 -2.88 -3.40 -31.58
CA SER A 379 -1.80 -2.42 -31.74
C SER A 379 -0.62 -2.72 -30.81
N LEU A 380 -0.87 -3.15 -29.58
CA LEU A 380 0.19 -3.58 -28.65
C LEU A 380 0.95 -4.83 -29.13
N ARG A 381 0.23 -5.80 -29.72
CA ARG A 381 0.88 -7.00 -30.29
C ARG A 381 1.77 -6.66 -31.48
N GLU A 382 1.42 -5.62 -32.24
CA GLU A 382 2.18 -5.13 -33.39
C GLU A 382 3.34 -4.22 -32.99
N ALA A 383 3.21 -3.48 -31.88
CA ALA A 383 4.21 -2.57 -31.36
C ALA A 383 5.55 -3.29 -31.08
N GLY A 384 6.63 -2.67 -31.55
CA GLY A 384 8.00 -3.14 -31.36
C GLY A 384 8.35 -4.48 -32.04
N ARG A 385 7.51 -5.03 -32.93
CA ARG A 385 7.76 -6.35 -33.56
C ARG A 385 8.95 -6.33 -34.52
N THR A 386 9.11 -5.20 -35.21
CA THR A 386 10.14 -4.98 -36.23
C THR A 386 11.33 -4.19 -35.69
N SER A 387 11.28 -3.76 -34.43
CA SER A 387 12.37 -3.06 -33.77
C SER A 387 13.36 -4.03 -33.11
N GLY A 388 14.60 -3.57 -32.97
CA GLY A 388 15.65 -4.31 -32.28
C GLY A 388 15.60 -4.15 -30.75
N PRO A 389 16.53 -4.78 -30.01
CA PRO A 389 16.54 -4.83 -28.55
C PRO A 389 16.66 -3.48 -27.83
N SER A 390 17.01 -2.41 -28.53
CA SER A 390 17.11 -1.05 -27.97
C SER A 390 15.77 -0.33 -27.85
N ASP A 391 14.70 -0.89 -28.43
CA ASP A 391 13.36 -0.32 -28.38
C ASP A 391 12.59 -0.78 -27.13
N VAL A 392 11.97 0.17 -26.42
CA VAL A 392 11.30 -0.11 -25.14
C VAL A 392 10.11 -1.05 -25.34
N ALA A 393 9.34 -0.91 -26.42
CA ALA A 393 8.21 -1.79 -26.70
C ALA A 393 8.65 -3.23 -27.00
N HIS A 394 9.78 -3.41 -27.70
CA HIS A 394 10.41 -4.72 -27.88
C HIS A 394 10.76 -5.39 -26.54
N VAL A 395 11.39 -4.65 -25.62
CA VAL A 395 11.77 -5.17 -24.30
C VAL A 395 10.52 -5.50 -23.48
N ALA A 396 9.55 -4.59 -23.41
CA ALA A 396 8.31 -4.78 -22.66
C ALA A 396 7.53 -6.00 -23.15
N ARG A 397 7.43 -6.21 -24.46
CA ARG A 397 6.81 -7.42 -25.03
C ARG A 397 7.59 -8.69 -24.68
N SER A 398 8.92 -8.62 -24.69
CA SER A 398 9.77 -9.78 -24.36
C SER A 398 9.60 -10.18 -22.90
N VAL A 399 9.50 -9.21 -21.99
CA VAL A 399 9.14 -9.44 -20.58
C VAL A 399 7.72 -10.01 -20.47
N ALA A 400 6.73 -9.39 -21.14
CA ALA A 400 5.34 -9.85 -21.13
C ALA A 400 5.16 -11.30 -21.59
N ALA A 401 6.01 -11.79 -22.50
CA ALA A 401 5.99 -13.19 -22.95
C ALA A 401 6.48 -14.19 -21.88
N LEU A 402 7.18 -13.73 -20.84
CA LEU A 402 7.65 -14.53 -19.72
C LEU A 402 6.70 -14.46 -18.50
N VAL A 403 5.72 -13.56 -18.52
CA VAL A 403 4.80 -13.31 -17.40
C VAL A 403 3.59 -14.24 -17.47
N ASP A 404 3.47 -15.08 -16.46
CA ASP A 404 2.29 -15.91 -16.16
C ASP A 404 1.53 -15.41 -14.93
N ASP A 405 0.52 -16.16 -14.50
CA ASP A 405 -0.34 -15.78 -13.36
C ASP A 405 0.37 -15.95 -11.99
N GLU A 406 1.52 -16.62 -11.96
CA GLU A 406 2.35 -16.79 -10.76
C GLU A 406 3.51 -15.79 -10.67
N THR A 407 3.73 -15.01 -11.71
CA THR A 407 4.79 -14.01 -11.78
C THR A 407 4.38 -12.72 -11.08
N ILE A 408 5.25 -12.19 -10.21
CA ILE A 408 5.10 -10.85 -9.63
C ILE A 408 6.01 -9.89 -10.38
N VAL A 409 5.42 -8.93 -11.10
CA VAL A 409 6.16 -7.88 -11.78
C VAL A 409 6.31 -6.68 -10.86
N VAL A 410 7.56 -6.35 -10.52
CA VAL A 410 7.94 -5.10 -9.86
C VAL A 410 8.62 -4.20 -10.88
N ASP A 411 7.90 -3.18 -11.33
CA ASP A 411 8.38 -2.25 -12.34
C ASP A 411 8.88 -0.94 -11.68
N ASP A 412 10.19 -0.70 -11.74
CA ASP A 412 10.84 0.53 -11.28
C ASP A 412 11.50 1.28 -12.45
N SER A 413 10.85 1.27 -13.63
CA SER A 413 11.40 1.84 -14.87
C SER A 413 10.88 3.25 -15.17
N THR A 414 11.46 4.29 -14.58
CA THR A 414 10.96 5.68 -14.67
C THR A 414 10.56 6.15 -16.08
N THR A 415 11.37 5.88 -17.10
CA THR A 415 11.10 6.32 -18.49
C THR A 415 10.15 5.38 -19.24
N ALA A 416 10.07 4.11 -18.85
CA ALA A 416 9.30 3.07 -19.55
C ALA A 416 7.97 2.73 -18.86
N ILE A 417 7.65 3.35 -17.71
CA ILE A 417 6.42 3.11 -16.91
C ILE A 417 5.17 2.95 -17.77
N ALA A 418 4.93 3.88 -18.70
CA ALA A 418 3.73 3.87 -19.51
C ALA A 418 3.72 2.71 -20.52
N THR A 419 4.85 2.47 -21.18
CA THR A 419 5.00 1.38 -22.15
C THR A 419 4.88 0.01 -21.47
N ASN A 420 5.54 -0.16 -20.33
CA ASN A 420 5.49 -1.40 -19.56
C ASN A 420 4.07 -1.70 -19.06
N ALA A 421 3.40 -0.73 -18.45
CA ALA A 421 2.04 -0.91 -17.94
C ALA A 421 1.01 -1.21 -19.05
N GLN A 422 1.31 -0.87 -20.31
CA GLN A 422 0.47 -1.22 -21.45
C GLN A 422 0.76 -2.64 -21.99
N HIS A 423 2.03 -3.05 -22.05
CA HIS A 423 2.43 -4.32 -22.69
C HIS A 423 2.43 -5.50 -21.71
N ILE A 424 2.75 -5.27 -20.45
CA ILE A 424 2.83 -6.32 -19.44
C ILE A 424 1.41 -6.64 -18.95
N PRO A 425 0.92 -7.88 -19.14
CA PRO A 425 -0.44 -8.23 -18.80
C PRO A 425 -0.65 -8.24 -17.28
N THR A 426 -1.83 -7.79 -16.86
CA THR A 426 -2.30 -7.85 -15.47
C THR A 426 -3.52 -8.74 -15.40
N ARG A 427 -3.32 -10.05 -15.20
CA ARG A 427 -4.41 -11.05 -15.26
C ARG A 427 -5.04 -11.35 -13.91
N VAL A 428 -4.25 -11.23 -12.84
CA VAL A 428 -4.66 -11.54 -11.47
C VAL A 428 -4.32 -10.36 -10.55
N PRO A 429 -5.06 -10.16 -9.43
CA PRO A 429 -4.71 -9.13 -8.47
C PRO A 429 -3.32 -9.39 -7.88
N GLY A 430 -2.58 -8.32 -7.59
CA GLY A 430 -1.25 -8.42 -6.97
C GLY A 430 -0.14 -8.97 -7.89
N SER A 431 -0.35 -9.05 -9.21
CA SER A 431 0.68 -9.49 -10.16
C SER A 431 1.60 -8.37 -10.67
N TYR A 432 1.26 -7.10 -10.40
CA TYR A 432 1.98 -5.95 -10.94
C TYR A 432 2.02 -4.79 -9.95
N PHE A 433 3.22 -4.25 -9.74
CA PHE A 433 3.49 -3.18 -8.80
C PHE A 433 4.46 -2.15 -9.39
N GLN A 434 4.17 -0.87 -9.14
CA GLN A 434 5.07 0.25 -9.39
C GLN A 434 5.19 1.11 -8.13
N PRO A 435 6.28 1.88 -7.97
CA PRO A 435 6.36 2.85 -6.89
C PRO A 435 5.32 3.95 -7.13
N VAL A 436 4.49 4.23 -6.11
CA VAL A 436 3.49 5.31 -6.18
C VAL A 436 4.08 6.66 -5.77
N GLY A 437 5.08 6.63 -4.88
CA GLY A 437 5.86 7.82 -4.57
C GLY A 437 6.87 8.13 -5.67
N SER A 438 7.49 9.30 -5.57
CA SER A 438 8.42 9.84 -6.56
C SER A 438 9.88 9.42 -6.38
N SER A 439 10.20 8.57 -5.40
CA SER A 439 11.59 8.19 -5.13
C SER A 439 12.03 6.98 -5.96
N MET A 440 13.15 7.11 -6.66
CA MET A 440 13.78 6.02 -7.42
C MET A 440 14.56 5.07 -6.50
N GLY A 441 14.88 3.87 -7.00
CA GLY A 441 15.68 2.86 -6.29
C GLY A 441 14.86 1.93 -5.41
N TRP A 442 13.56 1.85 -5.67
CA TRP A 442 12.60 1.04 -4.90
C TRP A 442 12.58 -0.42 -5.35
N GLY A 443 12.70 -0.67 -6.65
CA GLY A 443 12.40 -1.95 -7.29
C GLY A 443 13.21 -3.11 -6.73
N ALA A 444 14.53 -2.97 -6.61
CA ALA A 444 15.39 -4.07 -6.14
C ALA A 444 15.03 -4.52 -4.71
N GLY A 445 14.81 -3.57 -3.79
CA GLY A 445 14.38 -3.89 -2.43
C GLY A 445 12.96 -4.46 -2.42
N ALA A 446 12.04 -3.85 -3.16
CA ALA A 446 10.65 -4.31 -3.23
C ALA A 446 10.54 -5.74 -3.81
N SER A 447 11.32 -6.09 -4.83
CA SER A 447 11.37 -7.45 -5.38
C SER A 447 11.86 -8.47 -4.35
N LEU A 448 12.90 -8.13 -3.56
CA LEU A 448 13.34 -8.98 -2.46
C LEU A 448 12.20 -9.20 -1.46
N GLY A 449 11.56 -8.11 -1.02
CA GLY A 449 10.43 -8.18 -0.10
C GLY A 449 9.27 -9.03 -0.61
N ALA A 450 8.89 -8.83 -1.87
CA ALA A 450 7.84 -9.59 -2.54
C ALA A 450 8.17 -11.09 -2.59
N LYS A 451 9.41 -11.44 -2.95
CA LYS A 451 9.88 -12.83 -2.98
C LYS A 451 9.91 -13.48 -1.59
N LEU A 452 10.24 -12.73 -0.54
CA LEU A 452 10.17 -13.23 0.83
C LEU A 452 8.72 -13.48 1.27
N ALA A 453 7.77 -12.65 0.83
CA ALA A 453 6.34 -12.82 1.13
C ALA A 453 5.68 -13.96 0.34
N ALA A 454 6.16 -14.24 -0.88
CA ALA A 454 5.68 -15.33 -1.73
C ALA A 454 6.85 -16.14 -2.32
N PRO A 455 7.47 -17.04 -1.51
CA PRO A 455 8.67 -17.78 -1.92
C PRO A 455 8.48 -18.64 -3.19
N ASP A 456 7.27 -19.13 -3.42
CA ASP A 456 6.95 -20.02 -4.54
C ASP A 456 6.62 -19.27 -5.84
N LYS A 457 6.41 -17.95 -5.78
CA LYS A 457 6.12 -17.11 -6.96
C LYS A 457 7.39 -16.66 -7.66
N THR A 458 7.32 -16.42 -8.97
CA THR A 458 8.46 -15.92 -9.74
C THR A 458 8.72 -14.45 -9.47
#